data_AF-A0A7Y2GGN7-F1
#
_entry.id   AF-A0A7Y2GGN7-F1
#
_cell.length_a   1.000
_cell.length_b   1.000
_cell.length_c   1.000
_cell.angle_alpha   90.00
_cell.angle_beta   90.00
_cell.angle_gamma   90.00
#
_symmetry.space_group_name_H-M   'P 1'
#
loop_
_entity.id
_entity.type
_entity.pdbx_description
1 polymer ?
#
loop_
_entity_poly.entity_id
_entity_poly.type
_entity_poly.pdbx_seq_one_letter_code
_entity_poly.pdbx_strand_id
1 'polypeptide(L)' 'MPDVIIIGAGAAGLFCAAVAGRRGRNVVLL' A
#
# COMPACT_ATOMS: atom_id res chain seq x y z
N MET A 1 -10.62 -7.39 -4.88
CA MET A 1 -10.79 -5.92 -4.80
C MET A 1 -9.84 -5.42 -3.72
N PRO A 2 -9.05 -4.35 -3.93
CA PRO A 2 -8.04 -3.94 -2.96
C PRO A 2 -8.68 -3.43 -1.67
N ASP A 3 -8.09 -3.78 -0.54
CA ASP A 3 -8.50 -3.29 0.78
C ASP A 3 -7.94 -1.88 1.03
N VAL A 4 -6.80 -1.56 0.42
CA VAL A 4 -6.10 -0.28 0.56
C VAL A 4 -5.64 0.20 -0.81
N ILE A 5 -5.91 1.47 -1.10
CA ILE A 5 -5.43 2.17 -2.29
C ILE A 5 -4.48 3.28 -1.83
N ILE A 6 -3.24 3.26 -2.32
CA ILE A 6 -2.22 4.28 -2.05
C ILE A 6 -1.99 5.06 -3.34
N ILE A 7 -2.18 6.38 -3.28
CA ILE A 7 -1.92 7.27 -4.41
C ILE A 7 -0.49 7.83 -4.27
N GLY A 8 0.38 7.49 -5.21
CA GLY A 8 1.79 7.82 -5.25
C GLY A 8 2.70 6.71 -4.70
N ALA A 9 3.68 6.28 -5.50
CA ALA A 9 4.67 5.25 -5.16
C ALA A 9 6.04 5.82 -4.71
N GLY A 10 6.05 7.02 -4.13
CA GLY A 10 7.24 7.58 -3.49
C GLY A 10 7.65 6.80 -2.23
N ALA A 11 8.75 7.20 -1.59
CA ALA A 11 9.29 6.50 -0.41
C ALA A 11 8.24 6.30 0.71
N ALA A 12 7.44 7.33 1.00
CA ALA A 12 6.36 7.24 1.97
C ALA A 12 5.25 6.25 1.53
N GLY A 13 4.88 6.27 0.24
CA GLY A 13 3.86 5.37 -0.32
C GLY A 13 4.28 3.91 -0.24
N LEU A 14 5.53 3.60 -0.59
CA LEU A 14 6.10 2.25 -0.49
C LEU A 14 6.23 1.79 0.97
N PHE A 15 6.61 2.68 1.89
CA PHE A 15 6.63 2.38 3.32
C PHE A 15 5.23 2.00 3.83
N CYS A 16 4.22 2.81 3.50
CA CYS A 16 2.83 2.54 3.86
C CYS A 16 2.34 1.22 3.25
N ALA A 17 2.66 0.95 1.97
CA ALA A 17 2.32 -0.30 1.29
C ALA A 17 2.94 -1.52 1.97
N ALA A 18 4.22 -1.44 2.37
CA ALA A 18 4.92 -2.52 3.07
C ALA A 18 4.33 -2.79 4.46
N VAL A 19 3.94 -1.75 5.20
CA VAL A 19 3.24 -1.91 6.48
C VAL A 19 1.86 -2.56 6.29
N ALA A 20 1.09 -2.11 5.30
CA ALA A 20 -0.25 -2.66 5.02
C ALA A 20 -0.17 -4.12 4.53
N GLY A 21 0.79 -4.44 3.66
CA GLY A 21 1.05 -5.81 3.20
C GLY A 21 1.48 -6.74 4.33
N ARG A 22 2.33 -6.29 5.26
CA ARG A 22 2.68 -7.05 6.48
C ARG A 22 1.48 -7.33 7.39
N ARG A 23 0.43 -6.51 7.30
CA ARG A 23 -0.85 -6.74 8.01
C ARG A 23 -1.84 -7.61 7.21
N GLY A 24 -1.41 -8.19 6.09
CA GLY A 24 -2.21 -9.07 5.24
C GLY A 24 -3.28 -8.36 4.41
N ARG A 25 -3.12 -7.06 4.14
CA ARG A 25 -4.06 -6.29 3.31
C ARG A 25 -3.68 -6.37 1.83
N ASN A 26 -4.67 -6.49 0.96
CA ASN A 26 -4.47 -6.37 -0.48
C ASN A 26 -4.31 -4.88 -0.84
N VAL A 27 -3.10 -4.49 -1.26
CA VAL A 27 -2.76 -3.10 -1.56
C VAL A 27 -2.62 -2.91 -3.06
N VAL A 28 -3.20 -1.82 -3.58
CA VAL A 28 -2.93 -1.30 -4.93
C VAL A 28 -2.28 0.06 -4.80
N LEU A 29 -1.22 0.30 -5.57
CA LEU A 29 -0.63 1.63 -5.74
C LEU A 29 -1.09 2.22 -7.08
N LEU A 30 -1.45 3.50 -7.07
CA LEU A 30 -1.82 4.29 -8.25
C LEU A 30 -0.89 5.48 -8.42
#